data_AF-B9KBA9-F1
#
_entry.id   AF-B9KBA9-F1
#
_cell.length_a   1.000
_cell.length_b   1.000
_cell.length_c   1.000
_cell.angle_alpha   90.00
_cell.angle_beta   90.00
_cell.angle_gamma   90.00
#
_symmetry.space_group_name_H-M   'P 1'
#
loop_
_entity.id
_entity.type
_entity.pdbx_description
1 polymer ?
#
loop_
_entity_poly.entity_id
_entity_poly.type
_entity_poly.pdbx_seq_one_letter_code
_entity_poly.pdbx_strand_id
1 'polypeptide(L)'
;MCSDQLFSPQWRLYHRRRGIMRVVVNLKPEEIPRYWYNVLADLPFKLDPPLDPETKKPVSPEKLSVIFPMSLIEQEVSEERFIEIPEPVLREYAVYRPTPLIRATFLEEYLQTPARIYYKYEGVSPTGSHKPNTAIAQAYYRKLARKHNPFMRS
;
A
#
# COMPACT_ATOMS: atom_id res chain seq x y z
N MET A 1 16.64 33.50 21.80
CA MET A 1 17.63 33.83 20.75
C MET A 1 17.90 32.55 19.96
N CYS A 2 17.08 32.24 18.96
CA CYS A 2 17.27 31.06 18.11
C CYS A 2 17.66 31.58 16.72
N SER A 3 18.65 30.94 16.10
CA SER A 3 19.52 31.50 15.06
C SER A 3 18.82 31.80 13.73
N ASP A 4 18.60 33.08 13.45
CA ASP A 4 18.30 33.63 12.10
C ASP A 4 19.48 33.57 11.11
N GLN A 5 20.55 32.86 11.47
CA GLN A 5 21.83 32.83 10.73
C GLN A 5 22.02 31.59 9.84
N LEU A 6 21.11 30.61 9.86
CA LEU A 6 21.29 29.35 9.12
C LEU A 6 20.81 29.37 7.66
N PHE A 7 20.16 30.44 7.19
CA PHE A 7 19.59 30.47 5.84
C PHE A 7 20.26 31.52 4.94
N SER A 8 20.73 31.08 3.77
CA SER A 8 21.30 32.00 2.78
C SER A 8 20.28 33.05 2.31
N PRO A 9 20.73 34.25 1.88
CA PRO A 9 19.84 35.33 1.44
C PRO A 9 18.92 34.94 0.27
N GLN A 10 19.38 34.07 -0.62
CA GLN A 10 18.60 33.55 -1.76
C GLN A 10 17.43 32.67 -1.29
N TRP A 11 17.64 31.86 -0.25
CA TRP A 11 16.59 31.02 0.34
C TRP A 11 15.52 31.85 1.05
N ARG A 12 15.90 32.92 1.76
CA ARG A 12 14.95 33.86 2.38
C ARG A 12 14.04 34.56 1.37
N LEU A 13 14.50 34.79 0.14
CA LEU A 13 13.72 35.42 -0.93
C LEU A 13 12.77 34.44 -1.64
N TYR A 14 13.14 33.16 -1.77
CA TYR A 14 12.30 32.13 -2.38
C TYR A 14 11.01 31.88 -1.58
N HIS A 15 11.11 31.76 -0.25
CA HIS A 15 9.95 31.48 0.61
C HIS A 15 9.07 32.71 0.87
N ARG A 16 9.63 33.92 0.84
CA ARG A 16 8.88 35.17 1.06
C ARG A 16 7.85 35.46 -0.03
N ARG A 17 8.00 34.89 -1.24
CA ARG A 17 7.08 35.07 -2.37
C ARG A 17 6.01 33.99 -2.54
N ARG A 18 6.12 32.81 -1.87
CA ARG A 18 5.21 31.67 -2.10
C ARG A 18 4.26 31.32 -0.94
N GLY A 19 4.37 31.99 0.20
CA GLY A 19 3.49 31.75 1.34
C GLY A 19 3.65 30.34 1.95
N ILE A 20 2.88 30.06 3.00
CA ILE A 20 2.76 28.73 3.65
C ILE A 20 1.98 27.82 2.70
N MET A 21 2.62 27.34 1.63
CA MET A 21 1.94 26.55 0.61
C MET A 21 2.48 25.11 0.61
N ARG A 22 1.66 24.18 1.10
CA ARG A 22 1.94 22.74 1.06
C ARG A 22 1.55 22.21 -0.31
N VAL A 23 2.48 21.60 -1.04
CA VAL A 23 2.15 20.94 -2.31
C VAL A 23 1.52 19.58 -2.02
N VAL A 24 0.27 19.42 -2.42
CA VAL A 24 -0.50 18.18 -2.30
C VAL A 24 -0.93 17.75 -3.70
N VAL A 25 -0.60 16.52 -4.07
CA VAL A 25 -1.02 15.90 -5.32
C VAL A 25 -2.10 14.89 -5.00
N ASN A 26 -3.31 15.17 -5.48
CA ASN A 26 -4.46 14.28 -5.39
C ASN A 26 -4.70 13.61 -6.73
N LEU A 27 -5.05 12.33 -6.68
CA LEU A 27 -5.53 11.58 -7.83
C LEU A 27 -7.06 11.60 -7.80
N LYS A 28 -7.73 11.61 -8.95
CA LYS A 28 -9.19 11.57 -8.96
C LYS A 28 -9.70 10.17 -8.59
N PRO A 29 -10.90 10.03 -8.01
CA PRO A 29 -11.48 8.72 -7.69
C PRO A 29 -11.60 7.80 -8.91
N GLU A 30 -11.84 8.35 -10.10
CA GLU A 30 -11.98 7.57 -11.34
C GLU A 30 -10.64 7.00 -11.83
N GLU A 31 -9.52 7.50 -11.32
CA GLU A 31 -8.17 7.09 -11.67
C GLU A 31 -7.60 6.06 -10.68
N ILE A 32 -8.40 5.57 -9.71
CA ILE A 32 -7.96 4.50 -8.80
C ILE A 32 -7.53 3.27 -9.63
N PRO A 33 -6.31 2.74 -9.42
CA PRO A 33 -5.86 1.55 -10.12
C PRO A 33 -6.81 0.36 -9.92
N ARG A 34 -7.05 -0.41 -10.99
CA ARG A 34 -7.95 -1.57 -10.98
C ARG A 34 -7.23 -2.92 -10.84
N TYR A 35 -5.90 -2.89 -10.68
CA TYR A 35 -5.06 -4.07 -10.54
C TYR A 35 -4.10 -3.91 -9.36
N TRP A 36 -3.86 -4.99 -8.62
CA TRP A 36 -2.68 -5.12 -7.77
C TRP A 36 -1.49 -5.55 -8.62
N TYR A 37 -0.31 -5.02 -8.30
CA TYR A 37 0.93 -5.40 -8.95
C TYR A 37 1.64 -6.47 -8.13
N ASN A 38 2.02 -7.54 -8.80
CA ASN A 38 2.78 -8.64 -8.22
C ASN A 38 4.25 -8.52 -8.65
N VAL A 39 5.12 -8.23 -7.69
CA VAL A 39 6.56 -8.07 -7.93
C VAL A 39 7.23 -9.39 -8.35
N LEU A 40 6.67 -10.55 -7.98
CA LEU A 40 7.26 -11.86 -8.29
C LEU A 40 7.43 -12.09 -9.80
N ALA A 41 6.55 -11.50 -10.61
CA ALA A 41 6.61 -11.59 -12.06
C ALA A 41 7.84 -10.90 -12.68
N ASP A 42 8.50 -10.01 -11.95
CA ASP A 42 9.64 -9.21 -12.43
C ASP A 42 10.93 -9.46 -11.65
N LEU A 43 10.93 -10.37 -10.67
CA LEU A 43 12.14 -10.72 -9.94
C LEU A 43 13.11 -11.51 -10.84
N PRO A 44 14.43 -11.25 -10.76
CA PRO A 44 15.43 -11.96 -11.54
C PRO A 44 15.71 -13.38 -11.03
N PHE A 45 15.06 -13.79 -9.94
CA PHE A 45 15.17 -15.10 -9.31
C PHE A 45 13.81 -15.55 -8.78
N LYS A 46 13.65 -16.86 -8.58
CA LYS A 46 12.46 -17.40 -7.91
C LYS A 46 12.67 -17.39 -6.39
N LEU A 47 11.65 -16.98 -5.65
CA LEU A 47 11.66 -17.07 -4.20
C LEU A 47 11.56 -18.53 -3.77
N ASP A 48 12.25 -18.86 -2.68
CA ASP A 48 12.10 -20.15 -2.03
C ASP A 48 10.66 -20.30 -1.52
N PRO A 49 10.06 -21.49 -1.66
CA PRO A 49 8.71 -21.73 -1.17
C PRO A 49 8.66 -21.65 0.36
N PRO A 50 7.51 -21.29 0.95
CA PRO A 50 7.33 -21.30 2.39
C PRO A 50 7.61 -22.69 2.96
N LEU A 51 8.34 -22.73 4.08
CA LEU A 51 8.69 -23.98 4.74
C LEU A 51 7.68 -24.32 5.84
N ASP A 52 7.40 -25.60 5.97
CA ASP A 52 6.68 -26.16 7.09
C ASP A 52 7.55 -26.07 8.36
N PRO A 53 7.06 -25.46 9.46
CA PRO A 53 7.85 -25.28 10.67
C PRO A 53 8.26 -26.61 11.34
N GLU A 54 7.50 -27.70 11.13
CA GLU A 54 7.79 -29.01 11.71
C GLU A 54 8.82 -29.77 10.86
N THR A 55 8.60 -29.83 9.55
CA THR A 55 9.39 -30.68 8.65
C THR A 55 10.58 -29.94 8.03
N LYS A 56 10.59 -28.60 8.06
CA LYS A 56 11.53 -27.71 7.34
C LYS A 56 11.60 -27.97 5.84
N LYS A 57 10.59 -28.61 5.27
CA LYS A 57 10.42 -28.83 3.83
C LYS A 57 9.37 -27.85 3.28
N PRO A 58 9.31 -27.64 1.96
CA PRO A 58 8.26 -26.83 1.36
C PRO A 58 6.87 -27.27 1.83
N VAL A 59 6.06 -26.32 2.30
CA VAL A 59 4.71 -26.56 2.80
C VAL A 59 3.78 -26.92 1.64
N SER A 60 2.90 -27.90 1.84
CA SER A 60 1.92 -28.27 0.82
C SER A 60 0.72 -27.30 0.85
N PRO A 61 0.07 -27.03 -0.30
CA PRO A 61 -1.13 -26.22 -0.37
C PRO A 61 -2.27 -26.71 0.53
N GLU A 62 -2.37 -28.03 0.73
CA GLU A 62 -3.39 -28.64 1.60
C GLU A 62 -3.22 -28.20 3.05
N LYS A 63 -1.98 -28.12 3.56
CA LYS A 63 -1.70 -27.65 4.92
C LYS A 63 -2.02 -26.16 5.10
N LEU A 64 -1.83 -25.35 4.05
CA LEU A 64 -2.20 -23.93 4.04
C LEU A 64 -3.72 -23.71 3.96
N SER A 65 -4.44 -24.58 3.24
CA SER A 65 -5.89 -24.46 3.01
C SER A 65 -6.74 -24.56 4.28
N VAL A 66 -6.18 -25.11 5.37
CA VAL A 66 -6.79 -25.11 6.70
C VAL A 66 -6.91 -23.69 7.27
N ILE A 67 -5.97 -22.80 6.93
CA ILE A 67 -5.83 -21.47 7.55
C ILE A 67 -6.32 -20.37 6.61
N PHE A 68 -6.04 -20.54 5.32
CA PHE A 68 -6.31 -19.55 4.28
C PHE A 68 -7.30 -20.08 3.23
N PRO A 69 -8.24 -19.24 2.76
CA PRO A 69 -9.00 -19.52 1.55
C PRO A 69 -8.08 -19.86 0.36
N MET A 70 -8.50 -20.81 -0.48
CA MET A 70 -7.75 -21.19 -1.69
C MET A 70 -7.40 -19.99 -2.58
N SER A 71 -8.31 -19.03 -2.73
CA SER A 71 -8.06 -17.81 -3.51
C SER A 71 -6.94 -16.92 -2.96
N LEU A 72 -6.66 -16.96 -1.65
CA LEU A 72 -5.50 -16.27 -1.07
C LEU A 72 -4.21 -17.07 -1.30
N ILE A 73 -4.29 -18.39 -1.26
CA ILE A 73 -3.14 -19.28 -1.55
C ILE A 73 -2.74 -19.14 -3.02
N GLU A 74 -3.72 -19.11 -3.94
CA GLU A 74 -3.50 -18.88 -5.36
C GLU A 74 -2.80 -17.54 -5.64
N GLN A 75 -3.15 -16.49 -4.91
CA GLN A 75 -2.46 -15.19 -5.02
C GLN A 75 -1.00 -15.27 -4.56
N GLU A 76 -0.72 -16.02 -3.49
CA GLU A 76 0.63 -16.17 -2.95
C GLU A 76 1.59 -16.88 -3.93
N VAL A 77 1.07 -17.81 -4.73
CA VAL A 77 1.86 -18.57 -5.72
C VAL A 77 1.72 -18.04 -7.15
N SER A 78 0.96 -16.95 -7.35
CA SER A 78 0.70 -16.41 -8.68
C SER A 78 1.98 -15.84 -9.32
N GLU A 79 2.20 -16.17 -10.59
CA GLU A 79 3.24 -15.56 -11.43
C GLU A 79 2.65 -14.44 -12.32
N GLU A 80 1.36 -14.11 -12.19
CA GLU A 80 0.72 -13.04 -12.96
C GLU A 80 1.20 -11.66 -12.46
N ARG A 81 1.62 -10.79 -13.39
CA ARG A 81 2.11 -9.43 -13.08
C ARG A 81 1.02 -8.52 -12.51
N PHE A 82 -0.20 -8.65 -12.99
CA PHE A 82 -1.34 -7.81 -12.62
C PHE A 82 -2.51 -8.68 -12.23
N ILE A 83 -2.96 -8.53 -10.99
CA ILE A 83 -4.12 -9.25 -10.45
C ILE A 83 -5.27 -8.27 -10.37
N GLU A 84 -6.39 -8.57 -11.03
CA GLU A 84 -7.56 -7.68 -11.05
C GLU A 84 -8.13 -7.52 -9.63
N ILE A 85 -8.41 -6.27 -9.25
CA ILE A 85 -9.05 -5.95 -7.97
C ILE A 85 -10.55 -6.22 -8.12
N PRO A 86 -11.15 -7.12 -7.33
CA PRO A 86 -12.58 -7.38 -7.41
C PRO A 86 -13.38 -6.10 -7.19
N GLU A 87 -14.41 -5.90 -8.02
CA GLU A 87 -15.27 -4.71 -7.96
C GLU A 87 -15.82 -4.40 -6.54
N PRO A 88 -16.24 -5.38 -5.71
CA PRO A 88 -16.63 -5.11 -4.33
C PRO A 88 -15.50 -4.56 -3.46
N VAL A 89 -14.26 -5.00 -3.68
CA VAL A 89 -13.08 -4.49 -2.95
C VAL A 89 -12.74 -3.08 -3.41
N LEU A 90 -12.83 -2.82 -4.73
CA LEU A 90 -12.58 -1.49 -5.29
C LEU A 90 -13.57 -0.45 -4.76
N ARG A 91 -14.85 -0.82 -4.59
CA ARG A 91 -15.88 0.04 -3.97
C ARG A 91 -15.55 0.42 -2.53
N GLU A 92 -15.06 -0.53 -1.75
CA GLU A 92 -14.64 -0.24 -0.37
C GLU A 92 -13.39 0.64 -0.33
N TYR A 93 -12.44 0.44 -1.25
CA TYR A 93 -11.28 1.33 -1.38
C TYR A 93 -11.69 2.77 -1.70
N ALA A 94 -12.70 2.97 -2.55
CA ALA A 94 -13.16 4.30 -2.94
C ALA A 94 -13.65 5.18 -1.77
N VAL A 95 -13.93 4.58 -0.59
CA VAL A 95 -14.28 5.31 0.63
C VAL A 95 -13.14 6.20 1.14
N TYR A 96 -11.89 5.78 0.95
CA TYR A 96 -10.71 6.46 1.52
C TYR A 96 -9.50 6.56 0.59
N ARG A 97 -9.55 5.92 -0.59
CA ARG A 97 -8.55 6.01 -1.65
C ARG A 97 -9.10 6.85 -2.81
N PRO A 98 -8.23 7.51 -3.59
CA PRO A 98 -6.77 7.53 -3.48
C PRO A 98 -6.28 8.45 -2.37
N THR A 99 -5.19 8.06 -1.71
CA THR A 99 -4.56 8.85 -0.65
C THR A 99 -3.65 9.94 -1.24
N PRO A 100 -3.47 11.10 -0.59
CA PRO A 100 -2.67 12.19 -1.16
C PRO A 100 -1.17 11.86 -1.19
N LEU A 101 -0.47 12.36 -2.20
CA LEU A 101 1.00 12.46 -2.22
C LEU A 101 1.37 13.89 -1.83
N ILE A 102 2.15 14.03 -0.75
CA ILE A 102 2.42 15.35 -0.16
C ILE A 102 3.92 15.63 -0.23
N ARG A 103 4.28 16.85 -0.64
CA ARG A 103 5.67 17.32 -0.60
C ARG A 103 6.00 17.90 0.77
N ALA A 104 7.10 17.46 1.37
CA ALA A 104 7.55 17.88 2.68
C ALA A 104 8.48 19.12 2.59
N THR A 105 7.95 20.26 2.13
CA THR A 105 8.76 21.47 1.88
C THR A 105 9.50 21.99 3.12
N PHE A 106 8.88 21.96 4.29
CA PHE A 106 9.54 22.36 5.54
C PHE A 106 10.67 21.40 5.95
N LEU A 107 10.56 20.11 5.61
CA LEU A 107 11.63 19.14 5.84
C LEU A 107 12.79 19.37 4.85
N GLU A 108 12.48 19.65 3.59
CA GLU A 108 13.48 20.04 2.58
C GLU A 108 14.26 21.28 3.04
N GLU A 109 13.56 22.31 3.56
CA GLU A 109 14.13 23.53 4.12
C GLU A 109 15.03 23.26 5.32
N TYR A 110 14.53 22.48 6.29
CA TYR A 110 15.28 22.14 7.50
C TYR A 110 16.57 21.37 7.18
N LEU A 111 16.52 20.45 6.21
CA LEU A 111 17.65 19.64 5.77
C LEU A 111 18.58 20.37 4.79
N GLN A 112 18.19 21.53 4.27
CA GLN A 112 18.91 22.28 3.23
C GLN A 112 19.29 21.42 2.01
N THR A 113 18.41 20.49 1.64
CA THR A 113 18.68 19.53 0.57
C THR A 113 18.18 20.02 -0.78
N PRO A 114 18.90 19.77 -1.89
CA PRO A 114 18.37 20.00 -3.23
C PRO A 114 17.32 18.95 -3.63
N ALA A 115 17.22 17.84 -2.88
CA ALA A 115 16.25 16.79 -3.14
C ALA A 115 14.82 17.26 -2.86
N ARG A 116 13.86 16.72 -3.63
CA ARG A 116 12.44 16.90 -3.36
C ARG A 116 11.94 15.70 -2.57
N ILE A 117 11.35 15.93 -1.41
CA ILE A 117 10.90 14.88 -0.50
C ILE A 117 9.38 14.79 -0.59
N TYR A 118 8.89 13.63 -1.00
CA TYR A 118 7.47 13.30 -1.05
C TYR A 118 7.17 12.13 -0.14
N TYR A 119 5.97 12.13 0.45
CA TYR A 119 5.48 10.97 1.19
C TYR A 119 4.04 10.67 0.79
N LYS A 120 3.74 9.38 0.68
CA LYS A 120 2.40 8.86 0.40
C LYS A 120 1.62 8.77 1.71
N TYR A 121 0.60 9.60 1.88
CA TYR A 121 -0.07 9.76 3.17
C TYR A 121 -1.22 8.76 3.34
N GLU A 122 -0.88 7.52 3.72
CA GLU A 122 -1.87 6.44 3.98
C GLU A 122 -2.63 6.60 5.32
N GLY A 123 -2.35 7.67 6.08
CA GLY A 123 -3.03 7.97 7.34
C GLY A 123 -4.47 8.48 7.19
N VAL A 124 -4.95 8.71 5.97
CA VAL A 124 -6.33 9.16 5.71
C VAL A 124 -7.37 8.04 5.82
N SER A 125 -6.94 6.78 5.92
CA SER A 125 -7.88 5.66 6.06
C SER A 125 -8.63 5.74 7.40
N PRO A 126 -9.82 5.11 7.53
CA PRO A 126 -10.58 5.10 8.80
C PRO A 126 -9.79 4.54 10.00
N THR A 127 -8.73 3.76 9.73
CA THR A 127 -7.85 3.16 10.75
C THR A 127 -6.55 3.94 10.96
N GLY A 128 -6.35 5.04 10.24
CA GLY A 128 -5.10 5.82 10.29
C GLY A 128 -3.88 5.11 9.73
N SER A 129 -4.03 4.06 8.91
CA SER A 129 -2.91 3.29 8.36
C SER A 129 -3.23 2.60 7.03
N HIS A 130 -2.23 1.98 6.40
CA HIS A 130 -2.37 1.21 5.16
C HIS A 130 -2.99 -0.19 5.37
N LYS A 131 -3.20 -0.64 6.62
CA LYS A 131 -3.68 -1.99 6.94
C LYS A 131 -5.02 -2.38 6.26
N PRO A 132 -6.01 -1.47 6.11
CA PRO A 132 -7.24 -1.79 5.41
C PRO A 132 -7.04 -2.24 3.96
N ASN A 133 -5.94 -1.84 3.31
CA ASN A 133 -5.65 -2.21 1.93
C ASN A 133 -5.62 -3.74 1.77
N THR A 134 -5.01 -4.50 2.69
CA THR A 134 -5.05 -5.97 2.64
C THR A 134 -6.25 -6.56 3.37
N ALA A 135 -6.66 -5.97 4.50
CA ALA A 135 -7.72 -6.53 5.34
C ALA A 135 -9.07 -6.64 4.62
N ILE A 136 -9.42 -5.65 3.80
CA ILE A 136 -10.66 -5.65 3.00
C ILE A 136 -10.66 -6.80 2.00
N ALA A 137 -9.57 -6.98 1.25
CA ALA A 137 -9.44 -8.06 0.27
C ALA A 137 -9.50 -9.43 0.96
N GLN A 138 -8.76 -9.62 2.05
CA GLN A 138 -8.79 -10.87 2.83
C GLN A 138 -10.19 -11.17 3.38
N ALA A 139 -10.89 -10.17 3.92
CA ALA A 139 -12.26 -10.33 4.40
C ALA A 139 -13.23 -10.70 3.25
N TYR A 140 -13.07 -10.09 2.08
CA TYR A 140 -13.83 -10.41 0.88
C TYR A 140 -13.63 -11.87 0.44
N TYR A 141 -12.38 -12.33 0.28
CA TYR A 141 -12.08 -13.69 -0.14
C TYR A 141 -12.49 -14.74 0.91
N ARG A 142 -12.34 -14.44 2.21
CA ARG A 142 -12.88 -15.29 3.28
C ARG A 142 -14.41 -15.40 3.18
N LYS A 143 -15.12 -14.30 2.94
CA LYS A 143 -16.58 -14.30 2.76
C LYS A 143 -17.00 -15.11 1.53
N LEU A 144 -16.28 -15.00 0.42
CA LEU A 144 -16.53 -15.81 -0.78
C LEU A 144 -16.34 -17.32 -0.52
N ALA A 145 -15.26 -17.70 0.16
CA ALA A 145 -15.00 -19.10 0.51
C ALA A 145 -16.11 -19.69 1.39
N ARG A 146 -16.61 -18.94 2.39
CA ARG A 146 -17.74 -19.36 3.23
C ARG A 146 -19.05 -19.56 2.46
N LYS A 147 -19.28 -18.81 1.38
CA LYS A 147 -20.48 -19.01 0.54
C LYS A 147 -20.41 -20.32 -0.26
N HIS A 148 -19.23 -20.75 -0.67
CA HIS A 148 -19.02 -21.95 -1.47
C HIS A 148 -18.80 -23.22 -0.63
N ASN A 149 -18.51 -23.08 0.67
CA ASN A 149 -18.40 -24.20 1.61
C ASN A 149 -19.35 -24.02 2.83
N PRO A 150 -20.53 -24.67 2.84
CA PRO A 150 -21.53 -24.51 3.91
C PRO A 150 -21.05 -24.97 5.29
N PHE A 151 -19.98 -25.76 5.39
CA PHE A 151 -19.41 -26.21 6.67
C PHE A 151 -18.59 -25.14 7.40
N MET A 152 -18.22 -24.03 6.76
CA MET A 152 -17.56 -22.89 7.43
C MET A 152 -18.56 -21.87 8.02
N ARG A 153 -19.84 -22.23 8.20
CA ARG A 153 -20.85 -21.40 8.89
C ARG A 153 -20.87 -21.72 10.39
N SER A 154 -19.81 -21.36 11.12
CA SER A 154 -19.87 -21.17 12.58
C SER A 154 -20.15 -19.71 12.93
#